data_AF-A0AAD7AZ88-F1
#
_entry.id   AF-A0AAD7AZ88-F1
#
_cell.length_a   1.000
_cell.length_b   1.000
_cell.length_c   1.000
_cell.angle_alpha   90.00
_cell.angle_beta   90.00
_cell.angle_gamma   90.00
#
_symmetry.space_group_name_H-M   'P 1'
#
loop_
_entity.id
_entity.type
_entity.pdbx_description
1 polymer ?
#
loop_
_entity_poly.entity_id
_entity_poly.type
_entity_poly.pdbx_seq_one_letter_code
_entity_poly.pdbx_strand_id
1 'polypeptide(L)'
;MLGLQHGSTCALCVEIVVAFLLSGFVHYLGELIPLRAAGEQSGSIVFFGIQPVGIALETLVVRSSLGAACRRNLSKEARTAFGCVWVLSWFVVTLPIMQDPIIRTGELESRVNFSVIMWMWNGTWELPQRM
;
A
#
# COMPACT_ATOMS: atom_id res chain seq x y z
N MET A 1 25.37 10.64 3.77
CA MET A 1 25.23 11.73 2.79
C MET A 1 24.16 12.79 3.15
N LEU A 2 23.80 12.98 4.44
CA LEU A 2 23.03 14.17 4.89
C LEU A 2 23.46 14.71 6.28
N GLY A 3 24.53 14.18 6.89
CA GLY A 3 25.01 14.62 8.21
C GLY A 3 24.05 14.38 9.40
N LEU A 4 22.91 13.71 9.17
CA LEU A 4 21.93 13.41 10.22
C LEU A 4 22.46 12.33 11.16
N GLN A 5 22.20 12.48 12.46
CA GLN A 5 22.49 11.44 13.44
C GLN A 5 21.67 10.19 13.11
N HIS A 6 22.37 9.06 12.96
CA HIS A 6 21.78 7.74 12.79
C HIS A 6 20.82 7.45 13.96
N GLY A 7 19.60 7.00 13.65
CA GLY A 7 18.57 6.72 14.66
C GLY A 7 17.76 7.93 15.14
N SER A 8 18.04 9.14 14.65
CA SER A 8 17.17 10.30 14.92
C SER A 8 15.84 10.18 14.18
N THR A 9 14.77 10.76 14.73
CA THR A 9 13.45 10.78 14.06
C THR A 9 13.51 11.47 12.70
N CYS A 10 14.34 12.51 12.56
CA CYS A 10 14.54 13.19 11.28
C CYS A 10 15.17 12.26 10.23
N ALA A 11 16.21 11.51 10.60
CA ALA A 11 16.82 10.52 9.71
C ALA A 11 15.80 9.46 9.26
N LEU A 12 14.99 8.93 10.20
CA LEU A 12 13.94 7.97 9.88
C LEU A 12 12.88 8.54 8.92
N CYS A 13 12.43 9.78 9.14
CA CYS A 13 11.47 10.43 8.24
C CYS A 13 12.04 10.59 6.82
N VAL A 14 13.31 11.00 6.71
CA VAL A 14 13.97 11.13 5.41
C VAL A 14 14.12 9.78 4.73
N GLU A 15 14.54 8.74 5.45
CA GLU A 15 14.64 7.38 4.92
C GLU A 15 13.31 6.86 4.39
N ILE A 16 12.23 7.05 5.15
CA ILE A 16 10.87 6.66 4.74
C ILE A 16 10.47 7.39 3.47
N VAL A 17 10.61 8.72 3.41
CA VAL A 17 10.23 9.49 2.23
C VAL A 17 11.06 9.08 1.01
N VAL A 18 12.37 8.94 1.16
CA VAL A 18 13.26 8.50 0.07
C VAL A 18 12.90 7.10 -0.41
N ALA A 19 12.65 6.16 0.50
CA ALA A 19 12.25 4.80 0.15
C ALA A 19 10.95 4.79 -0.68
N PHE A 20 9.92 5.51 -0.23
CA PHE A 20 8.65 5.59 -0.96
C PHE A 20 8.79 6.31 -2.30
N LEU A 21 9.60 7.37 -2.39
CA LEU A 21 9.87 8.04 -3.66
C LEU A 21 10.58 7.10 -4.66
N LEU A 22 11.58 6.34 -4.21
CA LEU A 22 12.26 5.36 -5.05
C LEU A 22 11.33 4.25 -5.50
N SER A 23 10.48 3.72 -4.61
CA SER A 23 9.47 2.72 -4.98
C SER A 23 8.47 3.29 -5.98
N GLY A 24 7.98 4.51 -5.76
CA GLY A 24 7.10 5.21 -6.70
C GLY A 24 7.74 5.39 -8.07
N PHE A 25 9.02 5.73 -8.11
CA PHE A 25 9.75 5.88 -9.36
C PHE A 25 9.90 4.55 -10.12
N VAL A 26 10.25 3.46 -9.44
CA VAL A 26 10.35 2.13 -10.06
C VAL A 26 9.00 1.68 -10.64
N HIS A 27 7.92 1.88 -9.89
CA HIS A 27 6.58 1.53 -10.38
C HIS A 27 6.10 2.44 -11.51
N TYR A 28 6.38 3.75 -11.44
CA TYR A 28 6.13 4.68 -12.53
C TYR A 28 6.78 4.22 -13.84
N LEU A 29 8.04 3.78 -13.80
CA LEU A 29 8.73 3.24 -14.97
C LEU A 29 8.05 1.97 -15.51
N GLY A 30 7.55 1.10 -14.62
CA GLY A 30 6.78 -0.08 -14.99
C GLY A 30 5.44 0.24 -15.66
N GLU A 31 4.83 1.38 -15.34
CA GLU A 31 3.57 1.84 -15.90
C GLU A 31 3.68 2.47 -17.29
N LEU A 32 4.86 2.92 -17.71
CA LEU A 32 5.05 3.57 -19.02
C LEU A 32 4.64 2.67 -20.20
N ILE A 33 4.86 1.36 -20.07
CA ILE A 33 4.49 0.37 -21.09
C ILE A 33 2.97 0.20 -21.19
N PRO A 34 2.24 -0.20 -20.11
CA PRO A 34 0.80 -0.40 -20.18
C PRO A 34 0.01 0.91 -20.38
N LEU A 35 0.48 2.04 -19.86
CA LEU A 35 -0.20 3.33 -20.05
C LEU A 35 0.08 3.98 -21.40
N ARG A 36 1.18 3.59 -22.08
CA ARG A 36 1.69 4.23 -23.31
C ARG A 36 1.80 5.76 -23.19
N ALA A 37 1.91 6.26 -21.96
CA ALA A 37 1.89 7.67 -21.63
C ALA A 37 2.77 7.90 -20.39
N ALA A 38 3.38 9.09 -20.33
CA ALA A 38 4.16 9.57 -19.19
C ALA A 38 3.36 10.65 -18.44
N GLY A 39 3.68 10.86 -17.17
CA GLY A 39 3.15 11.97 -16.38
C GLY A 39 1.87 11.66 -15.60
N GLU A 40 0.90 12.59 -15.64
CA GLU A 40 -0.28 12.67 -14.74
C GLU A 40 -1.19 11.44 -14.71
N GLN A 41 -1.02 10.53 -15.68
CA GLN A 41 -1.77 9.28 -15.74
C GLN A 41 -1.21 8.19 -14.82
N SER A 42 -0.02 8.37 -14.24
CA SER A 42 0.56 7.38 -13.33
C SER A 42 0.01 7.53 -11.91
N GLY A 43 -0.72 6.50 -11.48
CA GLY A 43 -1.21 6.39 -10.11
C GLY A 43 -0.11 6.06 -9.09
N SER A 44 1.02 5.50 -9.55
CA SER A 44 2.11 5.05 -8.70
C SER A 44 2.77 6.16 -7.88
N ILE A 45 3.09 7.31 -8.49
CA ILE A 45 3.74 8.41 -7.74
C ILE A 45 2.84 8.90 -6.59
N VAL A 46 1.54 8.98 -6.82
CA VAL A 46 0.55 9.37 -5.80
C VAL A 46 0.40 8.28 -4.73
N PHE A 47 0.26 7.02 -5.15
CA PHE A 47 0.13 5.88 -4.25
C PHE A 47 1.32 5.74 -3.31
N PHE A 48 2.56 5.82 -3.81
CA PHE A 48 3.73 5.75 -2.96
C PHE A 48 3.94 7.04 -2.15
N GLY A 49 3.61 8.20 -2.71
CA GLY A 49 3.70 9.50 -2.04
C GLY A 49 2.78 9.64 -0.81
N ILE A 50 1.64 8.95 -0.77
CA ILE A 50 0.71 8.99 0.38
C ILE A 50 1.11 8.02 1.51
N GLN A 51 1.97 7.02 1.28
CA GLN A 51 2.32 6.02 2.30
C GLN A 51 2.99 6.60 3.56
N PRO A 52 3.90 7.59 3.49
CA PRO A 52 4.42 8.26 4.68
C PRO A 52 3.32 8.88 5.56
N VAL A 53 2.20 9.31 4.97
CA VAL A 53 1.05 9.85 5.71
C VAL A 53 0.38 8.74 6.53
N GLY A 54 0.18 7.56 5.94
CA GLY A 54 -0.37 6.39 6.66
C GLY A 54 0.48 6.00 7.87
N ILE A 55 1.81 6.00 7.70
CA ILE A 55 2.76 5.72 8.79
C ILE A 55 2.73 6.82 9.86
N ALA A 56 2.60 8.08 9.46
CA ALA A 56 2.48 9.20 10.40
C ALA A 56 1.19 9.10 11.23
N LEU A 57 0.06 8.75 10.60
CA LEU A 57 -1.22 8.52 11.29
C LEU A 57 -1.12 7.36 12.28
N GLU A 58 -0.53 6.23 11.88
CA GLU A 58 -0.29 5.10 12.78
C GLU A 58 0.57 5.51 13.98
N THR A 59 1.65 6.25 13.72
CA THR A 59 2.55 6.75 14.77
C THR A 59 1.82 7.67 15.74
N LEU A 60 0.94 8.54 15.25
CA LEU A 60 0.13 9.42 16.08
C LEU A 60 -0.82 8.62 16.98
N VAL A 61 -1.52 7.63 16.43
CA VAL A 61 -2.43 6.75 17.19
C VAL A 61 -1.67 5.97 18.25
N VAL A 62 -0.52 5.37 17.91
CA VAL A 62 0.31 4.60 18.84
C VAL A 62 0.84 5.46 20.00
N ARG A 63 1.16 6.73 19.74
CA ARG A 63 1.64 7.68 20.75
C ARG A 63 0.52 8.35 21.55
N SER A 64 -0.73 8.27 21.09
CA SER A 64 -1.88 8.80 21.80
C SER A 64 -2.19 8.01 23.10
N SER A 65 -2.96 8.61 24.00
CA SER A 65 -3.44 7.94 25.22
C SER A 65 -4.27 6.69 24.91
N LEU A 66 -5.04 6.70 23.82
CA LEU A 66 -5.81 5.56 23.35
C LEU A 66 -4.89 4.41 22.91
N GLY A 67 -3.88 4.72 22.08
CA GLY A 67 -2.90 3.71 21.64
C GLY A 67 -2.10 3.12 22.80
N ALA A 68 -1.71 3.95 23.77
CA ALA A 68 -1.05 3.51 24.98
C ALA A 68 -1.93 2.55 25.82
N ALA A 69 -3.23 2.88 25.98
CA ALA A 69 -4.18 2.03 26.69
C ALA A 69 -4.38 0.68 25.96
N CYS A 70 -4.60 0.70 24.64
CA CYS A 70 -4.72 -0.52 23.83
C CYS A 70 -3.47 -1.40 23.95
N ARG A 71 -2.26 -0.82 23.91
CA ARG A 71 -1.02 -1.59 24.02
C ARG A 71 -0.82 -2.29 25.36
N ARG A 72 -1.39 -1.75 26.45
CA ARG A 72 -1.33 -2.33 27.80
C ARG A 72 -2.36 -3.44 28.01
N ASN A 73 -3.55 -3.29 27.43
CA ASN A 73 -4.69 -4.16 27.70
C ASN A 73 -4.86 -5.30 26.70
N LEU A 74 -4.24 -5.21 25.52
CA LEU A 74 -4.34 -6.24 24.47
C LEU A 74 -3.16 -7.22 24.49
N SER A 75 -3.45 -8.49 24.16
CA SER A 75 -2.42 -9.51 23.95
C SER A 75 -1.49 -9.15 22.77
N LYS A 76 -0.37 -9.87 22.63
CA LYS A 76 0.55 -9.65 21.50
C LYS A 76 -0.14 -9.95 20.16
N GLU A 77 -0.90 -11.03 20.11
CA GLU A 77 -1.61 -11.53 18.94
C GLU A 77 -2.68 -10.52 18.51
N ALA A 78 -3.47 -10.00 19.46
CA ALA A 78 -4.48 -9.00 19.18
C ALA A 78 -3.86 -7.71 18.62
N ARG A 79 -2.74 -7.25 19.18
CA ARG A 79 -2.02 -6.06 18.67
C ARG A 79 -1.50 -6.26 17.25
N THR A 80 -0.96 -7.44 16.95
CA THR A 80 -0.55 -7.80 15.59
C THR A 80 -1.75 -7.79 14.64
N ALA A 81 -2.87 -8.41 15.02
CA ALA A 81 -4.08 -8.42 14.21
C ALA A 81 -4.60 -7.00 13.92
N PHE A 82 -4.64 -6.11 14.92
CA PHE A 82 -5.01 -4.70 14.72
C PHE A 82 -4.08 -3.98 13.73
N GLY A 83 -2.77 -4.19 13.86
CA GLY A 83 -1.79 -3.64 12.91
C GLY A 83 -2.02 -4.15 11.49
N CYS A 84 -2.26 -5.46 11.32
CA CYS A 84 -2.57 -6.04 10.02
C CYS A 84 -3.87 -5.47 9.43
N VAL A 85 -4.94 -5.37 10.22
CA VAL A 85 -6.22 -4.78 9.79
C VAL A 85 -6.04 -3.33 9.37
N TRP A 86 -5.25 -2.54 10.11
CA TRP A 86 -4.93 -1.17 9.76
C TRP A 86 -4.23 -1.08 8.40
N VAL A 87 -3.16 -1.84 8.20
CA VAL A 87 -2.40 -1.86 6.93
C VAL A 87 -3.27 -2.31 5.77
N LEU A 88 -4.07 -3.36 5.94
CA LEU A 88 -5.00 -3.83 4.92
C LEU A 88 -6.04 -2.77 4.57
N SER A 89 -6.63 -2.12 5.58
CA SER A 89 -7.62 -1.06 5.37
C SER A 89 -7.02 0.13 4.64
N TRP A 90 -5.79 0.51 4.99
CA TRP A 90 -5.05 1.56 4.29
C TRP A 90 -4.83 1.21 2.82
N PHE A 91 -4.36 -0.01 2.54
CA PHE A 91 -4.18 -0.46 1.16
C PHE A 91 -5.48 -0.57 0.38
N VAL A 92 -6.59 -0.99 0.98
CA VAL A 92 -7.91 -1.00 0.33
C VAL A 92 -8.30 0.40 -0.17
N VAL A 93 -7.98 1.44 0.60
CA VAL A 93 -8.28 2.82 0.22
C VAL A 93 -7.30 3.36 -0.82
N THR A 94 -6.00 3.07 -0.68
CA THR A 94 -4.98 3.70 -1.53
C THR A 94 -4.65 2.93 -2.81
N LEU A 95 -4.76 1.59 -2.82
CA LEU A 95 -4.41 0.77 -4.00
C LEU A 95 -5.18 1.14 -5.27
N PRO A 96 -6.49 1.47 -5.23
CA PRO A 96 -7.21 1.90 -6.42
C PRO A 96 -6.55 3.11 -7.10
N ILE A 97 -5.91 4.01 -6.36
CA ILE A 97 -5.18 5.16 -6.94
C ILE A 97 -4.09 4.69 -7.91
N MET A 98 -3.37 3.62 -7.58
CA MET A 98 -2.34 3.03 -8.43
C MET A 98 -2.95 2.23 -9.58
N GLN A 99 -4.01 1.46 -9.32
CA GLN A 99 -4.53 0.48 -10.27
C GLN A 99 -5.49 1.07 -11.31
N ASP A 100 -6.30 2.07 -10.94
CA ASP A 100 -7.32 2.67 -11.81
C ASP A 100 -6.80 3.07 -13.18
N PRO A 101 -5.65 3.77 -13.31
CA PRO A 101 -5.13 4.14 -14.63
C PRO A 101 -4.84 2.94 -15.53
N ILE A 102 -4.28 1.87 -14.96
CA ILE A 102 -3.95 0.63 -15.69
C ILE A 102 -5.22 -0.16 -16.02
N ILE A 103 -6.22 -0.15 -15.13
CA ILE A 103 -7.52 -0.80 -15.38
C ILE A 103 -8.21 -0.13 -16.56
N ARG A 104 -8.19 1.21 -16.63
CA ARG A 104 -8.84 1.99 -17.70
C ARG A 104 -8.22 1.78 -19.08
N THR A 105 -6.98 1.30 -19.19
CA THR A 105 -6.39 0.96 -20.49
C THR A 105 -6.89 -0.38 -21.05
N GLY A 106 -7.68 -1.15 -20.28
CA GLY A 106 -8.19 -2.45 -20.70
C GLY A 106 -7.14 -3.57 -20.70
N GLU A 107 -5.88 -3.26 -20.38
CA GLU A 107 -4.79 -4.24 -20.31
C GLU A 107 -5.00 -5.23 -19.14
N LEU A 108 -5.68 -4.80 -18.06
CA LEU A 108 -5.90 -5.63 -16.87
C LEU A 108 -7.08 -6.62 -17.00
N GLU A 109 -8.09 -6.32 -17.82
CA GLU A 109 -9.29 -7.17 -18.02
C GLU A 109 -8.96 -8.54 -18.64
N SER A 110 -7.78 -8.68 -19.25
CA SER A 110 -7.40 -9.90 -19.99
C SER A 110 -6.65 -10.97 -19.18
N ARG A 111 -6.31 -10.75 -17.90
CA ARG A 111 -5.32 -11.62 -17.21
C ARG A 111 -5.69 -12.21 -15.85
N VAL A 112 -6.72 -11.73 -15.17
CA VAL A 112 -7.03 -12.25 -13.81
C VAL A 112 -8.13 -13.30 -13.90
N ASN A 113 -7.80 -14.46 -14.43
CA ASN A 113 -8.66 -15.64 -14.35
C ASN A 113 -8.58 -16.32 -12.98
N PHE A 114 -7.72 -15.87 -12.05
CA PHE A 114 -7.53 -16.53 -10.77
C PHE A 114 -8.24 -15.80 -9.61
N SER A 115 -8.90 -16.55 -8.72
CA SER A 115 -9.61 -16.05 -7.54
C SER A 115 -9.29 -16.89 -6.31
N VAL A 116 -8.59 -16.28 -5.36
CA VAL A 116 -8.25 -16.91 -4.07
C VAL A 116 -9.51 -17.21 -3.26
N ILE A 117 -10.52 -16.33 -3.33
CA ILE A 117 -11.80 -16.52 -2.65
C ILE A 117 -12.53 -17.74 -3.20
N MET A 118 -12.56 -17.91 -4.53
CA MET A 118 -13.13 -19.12 -5.15
C MET A 118 -12.35 -20.37 -4.79
N TRP A 119 -11.02 -20.30 -4.70
CA TRP A 119 -10.24 -21.45 -4.25
C TRP A 119 -10.57 -21.82 -2.79
N MET A 120 -10.67 -20.83 -1.91
CA MET A 120 -11.04 -21.07 -0.51
C MET A 120 -12.46 -21.64 -0.37
N TRP A 121 -13.40 -21.24 -1.24
CA TRP A 121 -14.80 -21.63 -1.13
C TRP A 121 -15.13 -22.92 -1.89
N ASN A 122 -14.57 -23.10 -3.08
CA ASN A 122 -14.93 -24.13 -4.06
C ASN A 122 -13.73 -25.01 -4.49
N GLY A 123 -12.50 -24.72 -4.05
CA GLY A 123 -11.29 -25.42 -4.51
C GLY A 123 -10.87 -25.06 -5.95
N THR A 124 -11.56 -24.14 -6.61
CA THR A 124 -11.27 -23.72 -7.99
C THR A 124 -10.56 -22.39 -8.03
N TRP A 125 -9.46 -22.32 -8.79
CA TRP A 125 -8.77 -21.06 -9.01
C TRP A 125 -9.52 -20.17 -10.00
N GLU A 126 -10.36 -20.71 -10.87
CA GLU A 126 -10.90 -19.97 -12.00
C GLU A 126 -12.18 -19.19 -11.69
N LEU A 127 -12.27 -17.95 -12.19
CA LEU A 127 -13.52 -17.20 -12.21
C LEU A 127 -14.46 -17.77 -13.29
N PRO A 128 -15.78 -17.88 -13.03
CA PRO A 128 -16.74 -18.29 -14.04
C PRO A 128 -16.67 -17.35 -15.23
N GLN A 129 -16.41 -17.89 -16.42
CA GLN A 129 -16.48 -17.14 -17.67
C GLN A 129 -17.90 -16.59 -17.79
N ARG A 130 -18.06 -15.26 -17.79
CA ARG A 130 -19.36 -14.64 -18.10
C ARG A 130 -19.66 -14.95 -19.56
N MET A 131 -20.74 -15.69 -19.82
CA MET A 131 -21.33 -15.83 -21.16
C MET A 131 -21.89 -14.49 -21.64
#